data_AF-A0A9R0Y9L3-F1
#
_entry.id   AF-A0A9R0Y9L3-F1
#
_cell.length_a   1.000
_cell.length_b   1.000
_cell.length_c   1.000
_cell.angle_alpha   90.00
_cell.angle_beta   90.00
_cell.angle_gamma   90.00
#
_symmetry.space_group_name_H-M   'P 1'
#
loop_
_entity.id
_entity.type
_entity.pdbx_description
1 polymer ?
#
loop_
_entity_poly.entity_id
_entity_poly.type
_entity_poly.pdbx_seq_one_letter_code
_entity_poly.pdbx_strand_id
1 'polypeptide(L)'
;MSTLEDCERVIKNLDGTLYSGRTMRVNMADRPKPKAPLYPETEHKLFVGNLSWTVTPEMLTDAFQRCGNVVGARVLYDGETGRSRGYGFVCYSTKEEMDQAIETLNGTEIEGREIRVNLALGKRY
;
A
#
# COMPACT_ATOMS: atom_id res chain seq x y z
N MET A 1 15.92 45.77 3.86
CA MET A 1 17.00 45.11 3.11
C MET A 1 17.66 44.13 4.06
N SER A 2 17.18 42.90 4.10
CA SER A 2 17.72 41.83 4.96
C SER A 2 18.00 40.68 4.01
N THR A 3 19.27 40.47 3.71
CA THR A 3 19.71 39.82 2.48
C THR A 3 19.62 38.30 2.60
N LEU A 4 19.40 37.64 1.47
CA LEU A 4 19.45 36.17 1.33
C LEU A 4 20.78 35.57 1.83
N GLU A 5 21.84 36.37 1.88
CA GLU A 5 23.15 36.02 2.43
C GLU A 5 23.16 35.82 3.95
N ASP A 6 22.22 36.41 4.69
CA ASP A 6 22.09 36.22 6.14
C ASP A 6 21.46 34.85 6.46
N CYS A 7 20.54 34.39 5.61
CA CYS A 7 19.86 33.09 5.77
C CYS A 7 20.83 31.90 5.61
N GLU A 8 21.79 32.00 4.69
CA GLU A 8 22.77 30.93 4.44
C GLU A 8 23.76 30.76 5.61
N ARG A 9 24.01 31.85 6.35
CA ARG A 9 24.94 31.88 7.49
C ARG A 9 24.35 31.22 8.75
N VAL A 10 23.04 31.31 8.94
CA VAL A 10 22.32 30.68 10.08
C VAL A 10 22.25 29.16 9.92
N ILE A 11 22.07 28.64 8.70
CA ILE A 11 21.97 27.19 8.43
C ILE A 11 23.33 26.50 8.63
N LYS A 12 24.44 27.14 8.20
CA LYS A 12 25.79 26.60 8.41
C LYS A 12 26.25 26.57 9.87
N ASN A 13 25.72 27.45 10.73
CA ASN A 13 26.12 27.52 12.15
C ASN A 13 25.25 26.67 13.09
N LEU A 14 24.05 26.26 12.66
CA LEU A 14 23.15 25.45 13.51
C LEU A 14 23.13 23.95 13.18
N ASP A 15 23.59 23.52 12.01
CA ASP A 15 23.78 22.08 11.75
C ASP A 15 24.90 21.54 12.65
N GLY A 16 24.51 20.76 13.66
CA GLY A 16 25.44 20.25 14.68
C GLY A 16 25.40 20.97 16.03
N THR A 17 24.57 21.99 16.22
CA THR A 17 24.38 22.57 17.56
C THR A 17 23.58 21.62 18.46
N LEU A 18 24.14 21.35 19.65
CA LEU A 18 23.51 20.60 20.72
C LEU A 18 22.40 21.44 21.34
N TYR A 19 21.14 21.12 21.07
CA TYR A 19 20.02 21.70 21.79
C TYR A 19 19.42 20.64 22.70
N SER A 20 19.43 20.89 24.01
CA SER A 20 18.93 19.95 25.04
C SER A 20 19.55 18.54 25.00
N GLY A 21 20.85 18.44 24.67
CA GLY A 21 21.60 17.17 24.66
C GLY A 21 21.35 16.27 23.44
N ARG A 22 20.62 16.75 22.42
CA ARG A 22 20.46 16.08 21.13
C ARG A 22 20.89 17.03 20.00
N THR A 23 21.68 16.51 19.06
CA THR A 23 22.10 17.23 17.87
C THR A 23 20.90 17.42 16.94
N MET A 24 20.55 18.67 16.65
CA MET A 24 19.54 18.96 15.63
C MET A 24 20.12 18.64 14.25
N ARG A 25 19.43 17.78 13.49
CA ARG A 25 19.63 17.59 12.05
C ARG A 25 18.43 18.19 11.32
N VAL A 26 18.64 19.29 10.62
CA VAL A 26 17.60 19.93 9.79
C VAL A 26 17.80 19.43 8.37
N ASN A 27 16.86 18.62 7.87
CA ASN A 27 16.87 18.18 6.47
C ASN A 27 15.65 18.74 5.75
N MET A 28 15.81 19.18 4.49
CA MET A 28 14.70 19.58 3.63
C MET A 28 13.92 18.33 3.20
N ALA A 29 12.70 18.18 3.69
CA ALA A 29 11.83 17.05 3.39
C ALA A 29 11.02 17.25 2.10
N ASP A 30 11.68 17.53 0.97
CA ASP A 30 11.03 17.49 -0.35
C ASP A 30 11.69 16.43 -1.24
N ARG A 31 11.30 15.17 -1.00
CA ARG A 31 11.18 14.17 -2.04
C ARG A 31 9.98 13.30 -1.67
N PRO A 32 8.91 13.19 -2.48
CA PRO A 32 7.95 12.13 -2.29
C PRO A 32 8.77 10.84 -2.39
N LYS A 33 8.94 10.14 -1.26
CA LYS A 33 9.61 8.84 -1.27
C LYS A 33 8.91 8.04 -2.36
N PRO A 34 9.61 7.52 -3.39
CA PRO A 34 8.98 6.53 -4.25
C PRO A 34 8.44 5.50 -3.27
N LYS A 35 7.12 5.32 -3.24
CA LYS A 35 6.52 4.28 -2.41
C LYS A 35 7.20 3.02 -2.91
N ALA A 36 8.20 2.53 -2.18
CA ALA A 36 8.77 1.22 -2.42
C ALA A 36 7.55 0.32 -2.64
N PRO A 37 7.53 -0.52 -3.68
CA PRO A 37 6.43 -1.44 -3.82
C PRO A 37 6.34 -2.17 -2.48
N LEU A 38 5.30 -1.87 -1.71
CA LEU A 38 5.12 -2.30 -0.31
C LEU A 38 5.10 -3.82 -0.22
N TYR A 39 4.99 -4.47 -1.39
CA TYR A 39 4.94 -5.89 -1.60
C TYR A 39 5.88 -6.21 -2.76
N PRO A 40 6.72 -7.24 -2.64
CA PRO A 40 7.50 -7.72 -3.79
C PRO A 40 6.54 -7.96 -4.95
N GLU A 41 7.00 -7.66 -6.18
CA GLU A 41 6.26 -7.97 -7.40
C GLU A 41 6.29 -9.50 -7.59
N THR A 42 5.46 -10.19 -6.81
CA THR A 42 5.29 -11.63 -6.87
C THR A 42 4.37 -11.96 -8.04
N GLU A 43 4.72 -13.01 -8.79
CA GLU A 43 3.88 -13.59 -9.85
C GLU A 43 2.51 -14.09 -9.34
N HIS A 44 2.38 -14.27 -8.02
CA HIS A 44 1.19 -14.79 -7.34
C HIS A 44 0.24 -13.68 -6.85
N LYS A 45 -0.19 -12.82 -7.76
CA LYS A 45 -1.12 -11.73 -7.44
C LYS A 45 -2.54 -12.10 -7.85
N LEU A 46 -3.50 -11.84 -6.97
CA LEU A 46 -4.93 -11.93 -7.21
C LEU A 46 -5.55 -10.56 -7.39
N PHE A 47 -6.48 -10.49 -8.31
CA PHE A 47 -7.40 -9.39 -8.51
C PHE A 47 -8.70 -9.73 -7.79
N VAL A 48 -9.16 -8.81 -6.94
CA VAL A 48 -10.44 -8.94 -6.24
C VAL A 48 -11.32 -7.77 -6.68
N GLY A 49 -12.36 -8.06 -7.45
CA GLY A 49 -13.34 -7.10 -7.93
C GLY A 49 -14.69 -7.24 -7.24
N ASN A 50 -15.58 -6.29 -7.50
CA ASN A 50 -16.94 -6.25 -6.96
C ASN A 50 -17.01 -6.17 -5.43
N LEU A 51 -15.98 -5.60 -4.80
CA LEU A 51 -15.95 -5.34 -3.36
C LEU A 51 -16.91 -4.20 -2.99
N SER A 52 -17.52 -4.30 -1.80
CA SER A 52 -18.28 -3.17 -1.22
C SER A 52 -17.34 -2.00 -0.92
N TRP A 53 -17.88 -0.78 -0.92
CA TRP A 53 -17.09 0.43 -0.75
C TRP A 53 -16.53 0.63 0.67
N THR A 54 -17.13 -0.07 1.61
CA THR A 54 -16.80 -0.22 3.03
C THR A 54 -15.70 -1.24 3.28
N VAL A 55 -15.39 -2.12 2.32
CA VAL A 55 -14.37 -3.15 2.53
C VAL A 55 -12.99 -2.51 2.59
N THR A 56 -12.31 -2.74 3.71
CA THR A 56 -10.93 -2.32 3.97
C THR A 56 -9.95 -3.41 3.53
N PRO A 57 -8.68 -3.05 3.25
CA PRO A 57 -7.64 -4.04 3.01
C PRO A 57 -7.48 -5.01 4.19
N GLU A 58 -7.78 -4.59 5.42
CA GLU A 58 -7.71 -5.42 6.62
C GLU A 58 -8.75 -6.53 6.58
N MET A 59 -10.02 -6.19 6.29
CA MET A 59 -11.11 -7.17 6.14
C MET A 59 -10.82 -8.16 5.01
N LEU A 60 -10.30 -7.64 3.90
CA LEU A 60 -9.91 -8.46 2.76
C LEU A 60 -8.73 -9.37 3.14
N THR A 61 -7.76 -8.88 3.89
CA THR A 61 -6.64 -9.70 4.38
C THR A 61 -7.15 -10.82 5.28
N ASP A 62 -8.02 -10.55 6.26
CA ASP A 62 -8.55 -11.58 7.15
C ASP A 62 -9.30 -12.69 6.39
N ALA A 63 -10.15 -12.30 5.44
CA ALA A 63 -10.91 -13.24 4.62
C ALA A 63 -9.99 -14.14 3.77
N PHE A 64 -8.96 -13.54 3.17
CA PHE A 64 -8.02 -14.24 2.28
C PHE A 64 -6.95 -15.03 3.05
N GLN A 65 -6.63 -14.64 4.29
CA GLN A 65 -5.68 -15.33 5.15
C GLN A 65 -6.18 -16.70 5.61
N ARG A 66 -7.50 -16.95 5.54
CA ARG A 66 -8.09 -18.28 5.81
C ARG A 66 -7.79 -19.30 4.70
N CYS A 67 -7.57 -18.83 3.48
CA CYS A 67 -7.27 -19.70 2.34
C CYS A 67 -5.76 -19.87 2.11
N GLY A 68 -4.91 -19.01 2.69
CA GLY A 68 -3.46 -19.14 2.60
C GLY A 68 -2.71 -17.93 3.13
N ASN A 69 -1.39 -17.93 2.98
CA ASN A 69 -0.52 -16.87 3.48
C ASN A 69 -0.51 -15.65 2.55
N VAL A 70 -1.24 -14.61 2.95
CA VAL A 70 -1.29 -13.32 2.27
C VAL A 70 -0.01 -12.53 2.56
N VAL A 71 0.82 -12.32 1.55
CA VAL A 71 2.02 -11.47 1.60
C VAL A 71 1.65 -9.99 1.66
N GLY A 72 0.50 -9.63 1.08
CA GLY A 72 -0.02 -8.29 1.22
C GLY A 72 -1.31 -8.06 0.45
N ALA A 73 -2.15 -7.18 0.98
CA ALA A 73 -3.37 -6.75 0.32
C ALA A 73 -3.36 -5.24 0.08
N ARG A 74 -4.06 -4.81 -0.97
CA ARG A 74 -4.28 -3.41 -1.28
C ARG A 74 -5.62 -3.20 -1.95
N VAL A 75 -6.47 -2.40 -1.33
CA VAL A 75 -7.69 -1.89 -1.96
C VAL A 75 -7.37 -0.60 -2.70
N LEU A 76 -7.94 -0.40 -3.89
CA LEU A 76 -7.80 0.84 -4.62
C LEU A 76 -8.93 1.79 -4.26
N TYR A 77 -8.57 2.96 -3.78
CA TYR A 77 -9.49 4.04 -3.46
C TYR A 77 -9.41 5.11 -4.54
N ASP A 78 -10.57 5.67 -4.87
CA ASP A 78 -10.73 6.81 -5.73
C ASP A 78 -10.18 8.05 -5.01
N GLY A 79 -9.22 8.72 -5.64
CA GLY A 79 -8.49 9.84 -5.03
C GLY A 79 -9.30 11.14 -4.98
N GLU A 80 -10.33 11.29 -5.82
CA GLU A 80 -11.18 12.48 -5.88
C GLU A 80 -12.31 12.42 -4.87
N THR A 81 -12.93 11.25 -4.71
CA THR A 81 -14.08 11.07 -3.80
C THR A 81 -13.74 10.40 -2.48
N GLY A 82 -12.52 9.87 -2.34
CA GLY A 82 -12.13 9.04 -1.20
C GLY A 82 -12.89 7.72 -1.11
N ARG A 83 -13.69 7.37 -2.13
CA ARG A 83 -14.51 6.16 -2.15
C ARG A 83 -13.71 5.00 -2.72
N SER A 84 -13.87 3.81 -2.18
CA SER A 84 -13.22 2.62 -2.73
C SER A 84 -13.68 2.40 -4.18
N ARG A 85 -12.78 2.08 -5.11
CA ARG A 85 -13.15 1.73 -6.49
C ARG A 85 -13.85 0.36 -6.59
N GLY A 86 -14.09 -0.30 -5.46
CA GLY A 86 -14.74 -1.61 -5.39
C GLY A 86 -13.85 -2.73 -5.92
N TYR A 87 -12.53 -2.52 -5.95
CA TYR A 87 -11.58 -3.56 -6.29
C TYR A 87 -10.25 -3.39 -5.54
N GLY A 88 -9.53 -4.49 -5.43
CA GLY A 88 -8.23 -4.57 -4.77
C GLY A 88 -7.37 -5.68 -5.36
N PHE A 89 -6.16 -5.78 -4.82
CA PHE A 89 -5.16 -6.76 -5.16
C PHE A 89 -4.66 -7.46 -3.91
N VAL A 90 -4.41 -8.75 -4.01
CA VAL A 90 -3.82 -9.57 -2.94
C VAL A 90 -2.60 -10.28 -3.51
N CYS A 91 -1.51 -10.32 -2.78
CA CYS A 91 -0.34 -11.14 -3.13
C CYS A 91 -0.28 -12.32 -2.17
N TYR A 92 -0.06 -13.52 -2.71
CA TYR A 92 0.22 -14.73 -1.95
C TYR A 92 1.70 -15.11 -2.02
N SER A 93 2.14 -15.95 -1.09
CA SER A 93 3.49 -16.53 -1.11
C SER A 93 3.62 -17.62 -2.18
N THR A 94 2.59 -18.43 -2.37
CA THR A 94 2.62 -19.57 -3.30
C THR A 94 1.51 -19.50 -4.35
N LYS A 95 1.73 -20.18 -5.48
CA LYS A 95 0.72 -20.33 -6.55
C LYS A 95 -0.45 -21.23 -6.12
N GLU A 96 -0.18 -22.25 -5.31
CA GLU A 96 -1.19 -23.23 -4.87
C GLU A 96 -2.25 -22.56 -4.00
N GLU A 97 -1.82 -21.79 -2.98
CA GLU A 97 -2.72 -21.01 -2.13
C GLU A 97 -3.52 -19.98 -2.93
N MET A 98 -2.88 -19.37 -3.92
CA MET A 98 -3.51 -18.41 -4.82
C MET A 98 -4.64 -19.04 -5.65
N ASP A 99 -4.40 -20.20 -6.26
CA ASP A 99 -5.37 -20.91 -7.11
C ASP A 99 -6.55 -21.41 -6.27
N GLN A 100 -6.25 -22.01 -5.11
CA GLN A 100 -7.26 -22.45 -4.16
C GLN A 100 -8.11 -21.29 -3.63
N ALA A 101 -7.49 -20.13 -3.36
CA ALA A 101 -8.22 -18.92 -2.98
C ALA A 101 -9.13 -18.42 -4.10
N ILE A 102 -8.73 -18.51 -5.38
CA ILE A 102 -9.63 -18.18 -6.49
C ILE A 102 -10.81 -19.15 -6.50
N GLU A 103 -10.59 -20.45 -6.45
CA GLU A 103 -11.69 -21.43 -6.52
C GLU A 103 -12.65 -21.33 -5.32
N THR A 104 -12.11 -21.05 -4.13
CA THR A 104 -12.89 -21.03 -2.89
C THR A 104 -13.52 -19.66 -2.62
N LEU A 105 -12.83 -18.56 -2.90
CA LEU A 105 -13.28 -17.20 -2.57
C LEU A 105 -13.96 -16.49 -3.74
N ASN A 106 -13.82 -16.95 -4.98
CA ASN A 106 -14.55 -16.38 -6.09
C ASN A 106 -16.05 -16.63 -5.94
N GLY A 107 -16.84 -15.56 -5.93
CA GLY A 107 -18.28 -15.62 -5.67
C GLY A 107 -18.66 -15.62 -4.19
N THR A 108 -17.70 -15.41 -3.27
CA THR A 108 -18.06 -15.24 -1.85
C THR A 108 -18.78 -13.92 -1.61
N GLU A 109 -19.78 -13.92 -0.73
CA GLU A 109 -20.51 -12.71 -0.39
C GLU A 109 -19.77 -11.95 0.73
N ILE A 110 -19.28 -10.75 0.43
CA ILE A 110 -18.74 -9.82 1.44
C ILE A 110 -19.67 -8.61 1.50
N GLU A 111 -20.32 -8.44 2.65
CA GLU A 111 -21.19 -7.30 2.95
C GLU A 111 -22.36 -7.15 1.96
N GLY A 112 -22.96 -8.28 1.56
CA GLY A 112 -24.10 -8.32 0.62
C GLY A 112 -23.71 -8.14 -0.85
N ARG A 113 -22.43 -8.27 -1.19
CA ARG A 113 -21.95 -8.30 -2.59
C ARG A 113 -21.03 -9.49 -2.83
N GLU A 114 -21.27 -10.19 -3.93
CA GLU A 114 -20.42 -11.28 -4.39
C GLU A 114 -19.09 -10.74 -4.88
N ILE A 115 -17.99 -11.07 -4.22
CA ILE A 115 -16.66 -10.68 -4.70
C ILE A 115 -16.23 -11.57 -5.86
N ARG A 116 -15.55 -10.97 -6.84
CA ARG A 116 -14.95 -11.70 -7.96
C ARG A 116 -13.46 -11.80 -7.74
N VAL A 117 -12.96 -13.00 -7.56
CA VAL A 117 -11.52 -13.27 -7.40
C VAL A 117 -11.00 -13.83 -8.71
N ASN A 118 -9.94 -13.24 -9.24
CA ASN A 118 -9.32 -13.65 -10.49
C ASN A 118 -7.81 -13.54 -10.40
N LEU A 119 -7.10 -14.22 -11.30
CA LEU A 119 -5.66 -14.06 -11.42
C LEU A 119 -5.36 -12.62 -11.84
N ALA A 120 -4.62 -11.87 -11.02
CA ALA A 120 -4.05 -10.63 -11.51
C ALA A 120 -2.90 -11.02 -12.42
N LEU A 121 -3.13 -10.94 -13.73
CA LEU A 121 -2.11 -11.11 -14.76
C LEU A 121 -1.02 -10.06 -14.54
N GLY A 122 -0.05 -10.35 -13.66
CA GLY A 122 1.27 -9.75 -13.72
C GLY A 122 1.81 -10.09 -15.09
N LYS A 123 2.19 -9.08 -15.88
CA LYS A 123 2.74 -9.27 -17.22
C LYS A 123 3.80 -10.37 -17.17
N ARG A 124 3.47 -11.53 -17.74
CA ARG A 124 4.44 -12.55 -18.12
C ARG A 124 5.34 -11.87 -19.16
N TYR A 125 6.59 -11.62 -18.81
CA TYR A 125 7.63 -11.21 -19.76
C TYR A 125 8.08 -12.44 -20.55
#